data_AF-A0A3S8WQP8-F1
#
_entry.id   AF-A0A3S8WQP8-F1
#
_cell.length_a   1.000
_cell.length_b   1.000
_cell.length_c   1.000
_cell.angle_alpha   90.00
_cell.angle_beta   90.00
_cell.angle_gamma   90.00
#
_symmetry.space_group_name_H-M   'P 1'
#
loop_
_entity.id
_entity.type
_entity.pdbx_description
1 polymer ?
#
loop_
_entity_poly.entity_id
_entity_poly.type
_entity_poly.pdbx_seq_one_letter_code
_entity_poly.pdbx_strand_id
1 'polypeptide(L)'
;MRRTIAALAAVLMLAVVVQFFLAGSGAFDTAPTDEAFRPHRALGYMVVLLAVVTTLAAAVARVSGRLIGMSGLLAGLAVAQPLIAVVAKAFGDTGDTSTAGQLVFGLHAVNGLVMMGVAGRILREARGLANSSASTDRSAGPARSAP
;
A
#
# COMPACT_ATOMS: atom_id res chain seq x y z
N MET A 1 9.01 -16.92 -7.24
CA MET A 1 9.03 -15.44 -7.11
C MET A 1 7.78 -14.75 -7.65
N ARG A 2 7.36 -14.96 -8.91
CA ARG A 2 6.20 -14.24 -9.49
C ARG A 2 4.88 -14.41 -8.70
N ARG A 3 4.55 -15.64 -8.31
CA ARG A 3 3.38 -15.93 -7.44
C ARG A 3 3.50 -15.25 -6.07
N THR A 4 4.70 -15.27 -5.48
CA THR A 4 5.01 -14.59 -4.21
C THR A 4 4.77 -13.08 -4.31
N ILE A 5 5.25 -12.44 -5.39
CA ILE A 5 5.04 -11.00 -5.62
C ILE A 5 3.54 -10.69 -5.80
N ALA A 6 2.80 -11.54 -6.53
CA ALA A 6 1.35 -11.38 -6.67
C ALA A 6 0.61 -11.52 -5.33
N ALA A 7 1.03 -12.46 -4.48
CA ALA A 7 0.48 -12.62 -3.13
C ALA A 7 0.79 -11.42 -2.24
N LEU A 8 2.06 -10.96 -2.23
CA LEU A 8 2.47 -9.75 -1.50
C LEU A 8 1.67 -8.52 -1.96
N ALA A 9 1.50 -8.33 -3.27
CA ALA A 9 0.70 -7.25 -3.82
C ALA A 9 -0.79 -7.34 -3.42
N ALA A 10 -1.33 -8.56 -3.31
CA ALA A 10 -2.71 -8.77 -2.88
C ALA A 10 -2.90 -8.43 -1.41
N VAL A 11 -1.99 -8.90 -0.55
CA VAL A 11 -1.97 -8.58 0.89
C VAL A 11 -1.78 -7.08 1.10
N LEU A 12 -0.89 -6.45 0.33
CA LEU A 12 -0.65 -5.01 0.39
C LEU A 12 -1.91 -4.20 0.00
N MET A 13 -2.59 -4.59 -1.09
CA MET A 13 -3.86 -3.97 -1.48
C MET A 13 -4.92 -4.15 -0.40
N LEU A 14 -5.05 -5.36 0.16
CA LEU A 14 -5.99 -5.64 1.25
C LEU A 14 -5.68 -4.78 2.47
N ALA A 15 -4.41 -4.68 2.88
CA ALA A 15 -4.00 -3.85 4.00
C ALA A 15 -4.35 -2.37 3.79
N VAL A 16 -4.21 -1.85 2.57
CA VAL A 16 -4.65 -0.48 2.23
C VAL A 16 -6.18 -0.34 2.33
N VAL A 17 -6.96 -1.32 1.88
CA VAL A 17 -8.42 -1.31 2.06
C VAL A 17 -8.80 -1.31 3.54
N VAL A 18 -8.19 -2.19 4.33
CA VAL A 18 -8.42 -2.25 5.78
C VAL A 18 -8.00 -0.95 6.46
N GLN A 19 -6.96 -0.25 5.97
CA GLN A 19 -6.59 1.07 6.50
C GLN A 19 -7.71 2.09 6.41
N PHE A 20 -8.48 2.13 5.31
CA PHE A 20 -9.63 3.00 5.18
C PHE A 20 -10.76 2.62 6.13
N PHE A 21 -11.02 1.32 6.28
CA PHE A 21 -12.00 0.84 7.26
C PHE A 21 -11.63 1.25 8.69
N LEU A 22 -10.37 1.10 9.08
CA LEU A 22 -9.88 1.50 10.40
C LEU A 22 -9.85 3.02 10.59
N ALA A 23 -9.56 3.78 9.53
CA ALA A 23 -9.62 5.25 9.56
C ALA A 23 -11.07 5.72 9.78
N GLY A 24 -12.02 5.14 9.05
CA GLY A 24 -13.45 5.41 9.24
C GLY A 24 -13.91 5.02 10.64
N SER A 25 -13.55 3.82 11.10
CA SER A 25 -13.90 3.35 12.44
C SER A 25 -13.38 4.29 13.53
N GLY A 26 -12.11 4.69 13.45
CA GLY A 26 -11.52 5.65 14.40
C GLY A 26 -12.13 7.05 14.32
N ALA A 27 -12.60 7.49 13.14
CA ALA A 27 -13.25 8.78 12.97
C ALA A 27 -14.66 8.85 13.60
N PHE A 28 -15.31 7.71 13.80
CA PHE A 28 -16.62 7.60 14.45
C PHE A 28 -16.56 7.04 15.88
N ASP A 29 -15.36 6.74 16.38
CA ASP A 29 -15.13 6.29 17.76
C ASP A 29 -15.19 7.49 18.73
N THR A 30 -15.73 7.27 19.92
CA THR A 30 -15.84 8.30 20.98
C THR A 30 -14.66 8.28 21.95
N ALA A 31 -13.76 7.30 21.84
CA ALA A 31 -12.52 7.26 22.59
C ALA A 31 -11.58 8.42 22.22
N PRO A 32 -10.59 8.74 23.07
CA PRO A 32 -9.55 9.71 22.71
C PRO A 32 -8.88 9.38 21.37
N THR A 33 -8.55 10.40 20.57
CA THR A 33 -8.03 10.23 19.20
C THR A 33 -6.84 9.27 19.11
N ASP A 34 -5.93 9.32 20.07
CA ASP A 34 -4.79 8.40 20.08
C ASP A 34 -5.24 6.95 20.22
N GLU A 35 -6.23 6.66 21.05
CA GLU A 35 -6.77 5.31 21.25
C GLU A 35 -7.60 4.86 20.04
N ALA A 36 -8.53 5.70 19.59
CA ALA A 36 -9.42 5.46 18.45
C ALA A 36 -8.66 5.10 17.16
N PHE A 37 -7.55 5.80 16.89
CA PHE A 37 -6.74 5.58 15.68
C PHE A 37 -5.55 4.64 15.88
N ARG A 38 -5.36 4.06 17.08
CA ARG A 38 -4.26 3.13 17.36
C ARG A 38 -4.19 1.95 16.36
N PRO A 39 -5.28 1.22 16.05
CA PRO A 39 -5.19 0.12 15.07
C PRO A 39 -4.86 0.61 13.66
N HIS A 40 -5.38 1.78 13.25
CA HIS A 40 -5.05 2.41 11.96
C HIS A 40 -3.56 2.77 11.87
N ARG A 41 -2.97 3.32 12.93
CA ARG A 41 -1.52 3.63 12.94
C ARG A 41 -0.67 2.36 12.90
N ALA A 42 -1.04 1.34 13.69
CA ALA A 42 -0.32 0.07 13.71
C ALA A 42 -0.30 -0.61 12.33
N LEU A 43 -1.46 -0.71 11.66
CA LEU A 43 -1.53 -1.26 10.31
C LEU A 43 -0.80 -0.36 9.29
N GLY A 44 -0.81 0.96 9.48
CA GLY A 44 -0.04 1.90 8.66
C GLY A 44 1.46 1.56 8.61
N TYR A 45 2.08 1.24 9.75
CA TYR A 45 3.48 0.79 9.78
C TYR A 45 3.69 -0.53 9.03
N MET A 46 2.73 -1.45 9.13
CA MET A 46 2.77 -2.71 8.37
C MET A 46 2.64 -2.49 6.86
N VAL A 47 1.86 -1.50 6.41
CA VAL A 47 1.77 -1.14 4.99
C VAL A 47 3.12 -0.64 4.47
N VAL A 48 3.85 0.18 5.24
CA VAL A 48 5.22 0.61 4.88
C VAL A 48 6.13 -0.62 4.72
N LEU A 49 6.16 -1.50 5.72
CA LEU A 49 6.98 -2.70 5.69
C LEU A 49 6.64 -3.60 4.48
N LEU A 50 5.34 -3.87 4.24
CA LEU A 50 4.88 -4.68 3.12
C LEU A 50 5.24 -4.05 1.76
N ALA A 51 5.15 -2.72 1.63
CA ALA A 51 5.53 -2.02 0.41
C ALA A 51 7.04 -2.14 0.14
N VAL A 52 7.87 -1.98 1.18
CA VAL A 52 9.33 -2.18 1.08
C VAL A 52 9.66 -3.62 0.71
N VAL A 53 9.08 -4.61 1.40
CA VAL A 53 9.30 -6.04 1.11
C VAL A 53 8.86 -6.38 -0.31
N THR A 54 7.73 -5.84 -0.77
CA THR A 54 7.26 -6.03 -2.16
C THR A 54 8.25 -5.44 -3.17
N THR A 55 8.78 -4.26 -2.88
CA THR A 55 9.78 -3.58 -3.72
C THR A 55 11.06 -4.41 -3.82
N LEU A 56 11.59 -4.88 -2.70
CA LEU A 56 12.79 -5.71 -2.65
C LEU A 56 12.56 -7.05 -3.35
N ALA A 57 11.42 -7.71 -3.12
CA ALA A 57 11.08 -8.95 -3.79
C ALA A 57 11.00 -8.78 -5.31
N ALA A 58 10.41 -7.67 -5.78
CA ALA A 58 10.37 -7.32 -7.20
C ALA A 58 11.78 -7.07 -7.77
N ALA A 59 12.62 -6.32 -7.06
CA ALA A 59 13.99 -6.02 -7.48
C ALA A 59 14.88 -7.28 -7.55
N VAL A 60 14.85 -8.12 -6.50
CA VAL A 60 15.59 -9.39 -6.44
C VAL A 60 15.12 -10.35 -7.54
N ALA A 61 13.81 -10.40 -7.80
CA ALA A 61 13.25 -11.21 -8.89
C ALA A 61 13.47 -10.62 -10.28
N ARG A 62 14.08 -9.42 -10.39
CA ARG A 62 14.36 -8.70 -11.64
C ARG A 62 13.15 -8.61 -12.56
N VAL A 63 11.98 -8.33 -11.99
CA VAL A 63 10.75 -8.07 -12.77
C VAL A 63 10.80 -6.68 -13.40
N SER A 64 9.74 -6.26 -14.10
CA SER A 64 9.71 -4.97 -14.78
C SER A 64 10.07 -3.81 -13.85
N GLY A 65 10.93 -2.90 -14.32
CA GLY A 65 11.34 -1.70 -13.58
C GLY A 65 10.15 -0.82 -13.16
N ARG A 66 9.07 -0.86 -13.93
CA ARG A 66 7.79 -0.23 -13.59
C ARG A 66 7.18 -0.79 -12.30
N LEU A 67 7.17 -2.09 -12.09
CA LEU A 67 6.61 -2.70 -10.87
C LEU A 67 7.49 -2.38 -9.65
N ILE A 68 8.81 -2.36 -9.83
CA ILE A 68 9.76 -1.93 -8.78
C ILE A 68 9.53 -0.46 -8.44
N GLY A 69 9.44 0.42 -9.44
CA GLY A 69 9.21 1.85 -9.26
C GLY A 69 7.88 2.15 -8.57
N MET A 70 6.79 1.47 -8.97
CA MET A 70 5.48 1.67 -8.33
C MET A 70 5.45 1.17 -6.89
N SER A 71 6.06 0.02 -6.59
CA SER A 71 6.13 -0.49 -5.20
C SER A 71 6.99 0.40 -4.31
N GLY A 72 8.11 0.92 -4.83
CA GLY A 72 8.93 1.93 -4.16
C GLY A 72 8.18 3.25 -3.95
N LEU A 73 7.43 3.72 -4.96
CA LEU A 73 6.56 4.89 -4.85
C LEU A 73 5.52 4.70 -3.74
N LEU A 74 4.85 3.54 -3.68
CA LEU A 74 3.87 3.25 -2.64
C LEU A 74 4.50 3.29 -1.23
N ALA A 75 5.73 2.77 -1.07
CA ALA A 75 6.47 2.88 0.18
C ALA A 75 6.76 4.34 0.55
N GLY A 76 7.21 5.16 -0.41
CA GLY A 76 7.43 6.60 -0.22
C GLY A 76 6.15 7.35 0.17
N LEU A 77 5.04 7.09 -0.52
CA LEU A 77 3.73 7.68 -0.21
C LEU A 77 3.24 7.25 1.19
N ALA A 78 3.51 6.01 1.60
CA ALA A 78 3.17 5.52 2.94
C ALA A 78 3.98 6.22 4.04
N VAL A 79 5.27 6.48 3.81
CA VAL A 79 6.12 7.29 4.71
C VAL A 79 5.68 8.75 4.75
N ALA A 80 5.17 9.30 3.64
CA ALA A 80 4.65 10.66 3.60
C ALA A 80 3.40 10.85 4.48
N GLN A 81 2.64 9.81 4.79
CA GLN A 81 1.42 9.88 5.61
C GLN A 81 1.66 10.52 7.00
N PRO A 82 2.59 10.04 7.84
CA PRO A 82 2.91 10.70 9.12
C PRO A 82 3.56 12.08 8.94
N LEU A 83 4.30 12.32 7.84
CA LEU A 83 4.89 13.63 7.57
C LEU A 83 3.81 14.69 7.34
N ILE A 84 2.75 14.36 6.60
CA ILE A 84 1.58 15.24 6.42
C ILE A 84 0.96 15.61 7.78
N ALA A 85 0.84 14.66 8.70
CA ALA A 85 0.29 14.90 10.03
C ALA A 85 1.17 15.85 10.86
N VAL A 86 2.50 15.66 10.81
CA VAL A 86 3.45 16.54 11.50
C VAL A 86 3.39 17.97 10.95
N VAL A 87 3.37 18.11 9.62
CA VAL A 87 3.27 19.42 8.96
C VAL A 87 1.94 20.09 9.29
N ALA A 88 0.82 19.36 9.28
CA ALA A 88 -0.49 19.90 9.66
C ALA A 88 -0.51 20.44 11.09
N LYS A 89 0.15 19.76 12.04
CA LYS A 89 0.25 20.19 13.43
C LYS A 89 1.04 21.49 13.60
N ALA A 90 2.05 21.73 12.75
CA ALA A 90 2.85 22.96 12.79
C ALA A 90 2.05 24.23 12.46
N PHE A 91 0.85 24.11 11.89
CA PHE A 91 -0.07 25.24 11.67
C PHE A 91 -0.92 25.59 12.92
N GLY A 92 -0.77 24.88 14.04
CA GLY A 92 -1.63 24.97 15.23
C GLY A 92 -0.94 25.49 16.50
N ASP A 93 0.12 26.29 16.38
CA ASP A 93 0.98 26.75 17.50
C ASP A 93 0.28 27.53 18.64
N THR A 94 -1.03 27.81 18.55
CA THR A 94 -1.81 28.51 19.60
C THR A 94 -2.69 27.60 20.46
N GLY A 95 -2.58 26.28 20.35
CA GLY A 95 -3.31 25.32 21.21
C GLY A 95 -4.68 24.87 20.69
N ASP A 96 -5.16 25.49 19.61
CA ASP A 96 -6.36 25.08 18.87
C ASP A 96 -6.01 24.58 17.46
N THR A 97 -6.81 23.65 16.94
CA THR A 97 -6.67 23.16 15.56
C THR A 97 -7.06 24.28 14.58
N SER A 98 -6.07 24.86 13.88
CA SER A 98 -6.36 25.90 12.89
C SER A 98 -7.02 25.33 11.63
N THR A 99 -7.88 26.10 10.96
CA THR A 99 -8.49 25.72 9.67
C THR A 99 -7.43 25.32 8.64
N ALA A 100 -6.30 26.05 8.62
CA ALA A 100 -5.17 25.72 7.75
C ALA A 100 -4.60 24.33 8.07
N GLY A 101 -4.37 24.02 9.35
CA GLY A 101 -3.92 22.70 9.78
C GLY A 101 -4.88 21.57 9.39
N GLN A 102 -6.19 21.80 9.49
CA GLN A 102 -7.21 20.83 9.07
C GLN A 102 -7.18 20.58 7.56
N LEU A 103 -7.07 21.64 6.75
CA LEU A 103 -6.98 21.52 5.29
C LEU A 103 -5.70 20.78 4.87
N VAL A 104 -4.57 21.08 5.50
CA VAL A 104 -3.30 20.38 5.26
C VAL A 104 -3.40 18.92 5.70
N PHE A 105 -4.03 18.62 6.84
CA PHE A 105 -4.28 17.24 7.27
C PHE A 105 -5.17 16.50 6.27
N GLY A 106 -6.12 17.17 5.61
CA GLY A 106 -6.93 16.59 4.52
C GLY A 106 -6.11 15.95 3.39
N LEU A 107 -4.88 16.42 3.15
CA LEU A 107 -3.94 15.79 2.20
C LEU A 107 -3.58 14.35 2.60
N HIS A 108 -3.69 13.98 3.87
CA HIS A 108 -3.50 12.62 4.35
C HIS A 108 -4.49 11.67 3.67
N ALA A 109 -5.78 12.03 3.65
CA ALA A 109 -6.82 11.24 3.02
C ALA A 109 -6.63 11.18 1.49
N VAL A 110 -6.29 12.30 0.85
CA VAL A 110 -6.01 12.35 -0.59
C VAL A 110 -4.83 11.46 -0.97
N ASN A 111 -3.72 11.52 -0.23
CA ASN A 111 -2.56 10.66 -0.44
C ASN A 111 -2.92 9.18 -0.22
N GLY A 112 -3.76 8.86 0.77
CA GLY A 112 -4.31 7.51 0.95
C GLY A 112 -5.06 7.00 -0.28
N LEU A 113 -5.87 7.84 -0.94
CA LEU A 113 -6.57 7.47 -2.18
C LEU A 113 -5.59 7.23 -3.33
N VAL A 114 -4.54 8.04 -3.44
CA VAL A 114 -3.46 7.83 -4.41
C VAL A 114 -2.76 6.49 -4.15
N MET A 115 -2.44 6.18 -2.88
CA MET A 115 -1.86 4.90 -2.48
C MET A 115 -2.75 3.73 -2.88
N MET A 116 -4.07 3.82 -2.69
CA MET A 116 -5.03 2.79 -3.12
C MET A 116 -4.98 2.56 -4.63
N GLY A 117 -4.95 3.64 -5.42
CA GLY A 117 -4.82 3.58 -6.87
C GLY A 117 -3.50 2.93 -7.32
N VAL A 118 -2.39 3.25 -6.65
CA VAL A 118 -1.07 2.66 -6.93
C VAL A 118 -1.04 1.18 -6.54
N ALA A 119 -1.51 0.82 -5.34
CA ALA A 119 -1.61 -0.57 -4.88
C ALA A 119 -2.46 -1.43 -5.83
N GLY A 120 -3.57 -0.89 -6.32
CA GLY A 120 -4.40 -1.56 -7.32
C GLY A 120 -3.66 -1.82 -8.64
N ARG A 121 -2.83 -0.88 -9.11
CA ARG A 121 -1.99 -1.07 -10.32
C ARG A 121 -0.92 -2.14 -10.09
N ILE A 122 -0.22 -2.08 -8.96
CA ILE A 122 0.79 -3.09 -8.56
C ILE A 122 0.17 -4.49 -8.59
N LEU A 123 -1.01 -4.66 -7.98
CA LEU A 123 -1.71 -5.95 -7.94
C LEU A 123 -2.08 -6.46 -9.33
N ARG A 124 -2.61 -5.59 -10.20
CA ARG A 124 -2.96 -5.97 -11.58
C ARG A 124 -1.74 -6.44 -12.37
N GLU A 125 -0.64 -5.68 -12.31
CA GLU A 125 0.59 -6.03 -13.02
C GLU A 125 1.23 -7.31 -12.46
N ALA A 126 1.27 -7.47 -11.14
CA ALA A 126 1.83 -8.66 -10.50
C ALA A 126 1.03 -9.94 -10.83
N ARG A 127 -0.31 -9.85 -10.92
CA ARG A 127 -1.15 -10.97 -11.37
C ARG A 127 -0.90 -11.34 -12.84
N GLY A 128 -0.72 -10.35 -13.71
CA GLY A 128 -0.34 -10.59 -15.11
C GLY A 128 0.94 -11.43 -15.22
N LEU A 129 1.97 -11.08 -14.45
CA LEU A 129 3.23 -11.84 -14.41
C LEU A 129 3.06 -13.30 -13.97
N ALA A 130 2.18 -13.55 -13.00
CA ALA A 130 1.92 -14.91 -12.48
C ALA A 130 1.12 -15.76 -13.48
N ASN A 131 0.15 -15.16 -14.15
CA ASN A 131 -0.71 -15.84 -15.13
C ASN A 131 0.07 -16.22 -16.40
N SER A 132 0.96 -15.35 -16.90
CA SER A 132 1.80 -15.67 -18.06
C SER A 132 2.71 -16.87 -17.82
N SER A 133 3.23 -17.03 -16.60
CA SER A 133 4.02 -18.22 -16.24
C SER A 133 3.18 -19.49 -16.23
N ALA A 134 1.95 -19.43 -15.69
CA ALA A 134 1.07 -20.58 -15.65
C ALA A 134 0.64 -21.06 -17.05
N SER A 135 0.47 -20.14 -18.01
CA SER A 135 0.21 -20.50 -19.41
C SER A 135 1.41 -21.16 -20.09
N THR A 136 2.64 -20.67 -19.85
CA THR A 136 3.85 -21.28 -20.40
C THR A 136 4.05 -22.71 -19.86
N ASP A 137 3.84 -22.93 -18.56
CA ASP A 137 3.95 -24.26 -17.96
C ASP A 137 2.91 -25.24 -18.53
N ARG A 138 1.69 -24.76 -18.82
CA ARG A 138 0.61 -25.59 -19.39
C ARG A 138 0.88 -25.98 -20.85
N SER A 139 1.44 -25.09 -21.66
CA SER A 139 1.80 -25.41 -23.05
C SER A 139 3.02 -26.34 -23.15
N ALA A 140 3.83 -26.44 -22.09
CA ALA A 140 5.05 -27.25 -22.07
C ALA A 140 4.83 -28.72 -21.62
N GLY A 141 3.62 -29.13 -21.22
CA GLY A 141 3.31 -30.53 -20.89
C GLY A 141 2.15 -31.09 -21.72
N PRO A 142 1.98 -32.42 -21.86
CA PRO A 142 2.95 -33.47 -22.13
C PRO A 142 3.07 -33.67 -23.66
N ALA A 143 3.99 -32.95 -24.31
CA ALA A 143 4.37 -33.24 -25.71
C ALA A 143 5.40 -34.40 -25.82
N ARG A 144 5.57 -35.21 -24.76
CA ARG A 144 6.53 -36.33 -24.67
C ARG A 144 5.88 -37.70 -24.45
N SER A 145 4.73 -37.93 -25.08
CA SER A 145 4.15 -39.27 -25.19
C SER A 145 3.40 -39.40 -26.51
N ALA A 146 4.14 -39.47 -27.60
CA ALA A 146 3.67 -40.10 -28.83
C ALA A 146 4.64 -41.26 -29.14
N PRO A 147 4.15 -42.51 -29.21
CA PRO A 147 4.95 -43.69 -29.50
C PRO A 147 5.48 -43.70 -30.94
#